data_AF-A0A382BID7-F1
#
_entry.id   AF-A0A382BID7-F1
#
_cell.length_a   1.000
_cell.length_b   1.000
_cell.length_c   1.000
_cell.angle_alpha   90.00
_cell.angle_beta   90.00
_cell.angle_gamma   90.00
#
_symmetry.space_group_name_H-M   'P 1'
#
loop_
_entity.id
_entity.type
_entity.pdbx_description
1 polymer ?
#
loop_
_entity_poly.entity_id
_entity_poly.type
_entity_poly.pdbx_seq_one_letter_code
_entity_poly.pdbx_strand_id
1 'polypeptide(L)'
;MGKVAGTNSSGTSKDSFSGDGSTTAFTMSSSVHLVTDVEVFVDNVQQEPTIAYTLSGTTLTFTEAPDNGTNNIYVIHRSGNNDAMTIKSGISPTLGSPTVTGTLTVSAGTLTVSGSGSKVNFSNLPTSDPEVAGQLWNSSTTVKVSAG
;
A
#
# COMPACT_ATOMS: atom_id res chain seq x y z
N MET A 1 -20.91 -24.92 -12.04
CA MET A 1 -21.11 -24.23 -10.74
C MET A 1 -19.95 -23.27 -10.55
N GLY A 2 -20.18 -21.97 -10.78
CA GLY A 2 -19.14 -20.94 -10.67
C GLY A 2 -18.91 -20.56 -9.22
N LYS A 3 -17.67 -20.68 -8.74
CA LYS A 3 -17.24 -20.09 -7.47
C LYS A 3 -17.30 -18.58 -7.63
N VAL A 4 -18.23 -17.93 -6.92
CA VAL A 4 -18.27 -16.47 -6.83
C VAL A 4 -16.97 -16.01 -6.16
N ALA A 5 -16.23 -15.11 -6.80
CA ALA A 5 -14.98 -14.59 -6.28
C ALA A 5 -15.25 -13.77 -5.00
N GLY A 6 -14.69 -14.21 -3.88
CA GLY A 6 -14.63 -13.41 -2.66
C GLY A 6 -13.73 -12.19 -2.91
N THR A 7 -14.26 -10.99 -2.68
CA THR A 7 -13.53 -9.73 -2.84
C THR A 7 -12.52 -9.56 -1.71
N ASN A 8 -11.25 -9.87 -1.99
CA ASN A 8 -10.12 -9.50 -1.14
C ASN A 8 -9.13 -8.60 -1.90
N SER A 9 -8.86 -7.45 -1.29
CA SER A 9 -7.91 -6.35 -1.51
C SER A 9 -6.92 -6.37 -2.69
N SER A 10 -6.85 -5.24 -3.42
CA SER A 10 -5.82 -4.79 -4.37
C SER A 10 -5.23 -5.87 -5.30
N GLY A 11 -5.90 -6.07 -6.44
CA GLY A 11 -5.57 -7.10 -7.41
C GLY A 11 -4.14 -7.05 -7.92
N THR A 12 -3.52 -8.22 -8.01
CA THR A 12 -2.33 -8.48 -8.81
C THR A 12 -2.52 -7.91 -10.22
N SER A 13 -1.64 -7.01 -10.66
CA SER A 13 -1.64 -6.48 -12.03
C SER A 13 -0.66 -7.27 -12.92
N LYS A 14 -0.88 -7.20 -14.24
CA LYS A 14 -0.01 -7.85 -15.24
C LYS A 14 0.40 -6.85 -16.32
N ASP A 15 1.71 -6.78 -16.59
CA ASP A 15 2.25 -6.15 -17.79
C ASP A 15 2.63 -7.21 -18.83
N SER A 16 2.59 -6.87 -20.12
CA SER A 16 3.01 -7.75 -21.21
C SER A 16 3.77 -6.97 -22.28
N PHE A 17 4.85 -7.56 -22.78
CA PHE A 17 5.75 -6.96 -23.76
C PHE A 17 6.17 -7.99 -24.81
N SER A 18 6.58 -7.48 -25.97
CA SER A 18 7.16 -8.26 -27.06
C SER A 18 8.66 -8.01 -27.11
N GLY A 19 9.46 -9.08 -27.05
CA GLY A 19 10.89 -9.00 -27.34
C GLY A 19 11.15 -8.80 -28.83
N ASP A 20 12.32 -8.25 -29.17
CA ASP A 20 12.78 -8.04 -30.54
C ASP A 20 14.19 -8.61 -30.79
N GLY A 21 14.78 -9.30 -29.80
CA GLY A 21 16.14 -9.82 -29.84
C GLY A 21 17.26 -8.79 -29.61
N SER A 22 16.94 -7.53 -29.29
CA SER A 22 17.93 -6.46 -29.10
C SER A 22 17.63 -5.51 -27.92
N THR A 23 16.36 -5.29 -27.60
CA THR A 23 15.92 -4.43 -26.51
C THR A 23 15.98 -5.17 -25.18
N THR A 24 16.69 -4.60 -24.19
CA THR A 24 16.82 -5.18 -22.85
C THR A 24 15.99 -4.48 -21.78
N ALA A 25 15.54 -3.24 -22.02
CA ALA A 25 14.82 -2.43 -21.05
C ALA A 25 13.35 -2.21 -21.45
N PHE A 26 12.44 -2.49 -20.53
CA PHE A 26 10.99 -2.37 -20.70
C PHE A 26 10.40 -1.50 -19.58
N THR A 27 9.41 -0.67 -19.90
CA THR A 27 8.73 0.20 -18.92
C THR A 27 7.42 -0.44 -18.47
N MET A 28 7.35 -0.80 -17.19
CA MET A 28 6.17 -1.36 -16.51
C MET A 28 5.14 -0.28 -16.19
N SER A 29 3.89 -0.70 -15.95
CA SER A 29 2.78 0.20 -15.62
C SER A 29 2.84 0.70 -14.17
N SER A 30 3.57 0.00 -13.30
CA SER A 30 3.67 0.28 -11.87
C SER A 30 5.12 0.24 -11.42
N SER A 31 5.47 1.15 -10.49
CA SER A 31 6.79 1.14 -9.86
C SER A 31 6.87 0.04 -8.82
N VAL A 32 8.02 -0.60 -8.71
CA VAL A 32 8.30 -1.62 -7.70
C VAL A 32 9.57 -1.30 -6.94
N HIS A 33 9.60 -1.64 -5.66
CA HIS A 33 10.72 -1.32 -4.76
C HIS A 33 11.71 -2.47 -4.66
N LEU A 34 11.22 -3.71 -4.66
CA LEU A 34 12.06 -4.91 -4.56
C LEU A 34 11.83 -5.82 -5.76
N VAL A 35 12.89 -6.51 -6.20
CA VAL A 35 12.80 -7.50 -7.30
C VAL A 35 11.87 -8.66 -6.96
N THR A 36 11.63 -8.91 -5.67
CA THR A 36 10.73 -9.94 -5.15
C THR A 36 9.25 -9.53 -5.20
N ASP A 37 8.95 -8.28 -5.53
CA ASP A 37 7.58 -7.78 -5.65
C ASP A 37 6.95 -8.16 -7.01
N VAL A 38 7.72 -8.78 -7.91
CA VAL A 38 7.23 -9.23 -9.21
C VAL A 38 7.67 -10.66 -9.51
N GLU A 39 6.97 -11.26 -10.46
CA GLU A 39 7.41 -12.48 -11.15
C GLU A 39 7.51 -12.15 -12.64
N VAL A 40 8.69 -12.33 -13.23
CA VAL A 40 8.95 -12.06 -14.65
C VAL A 40 9.07 -13.38 -15.39
N PHE A 41 8.42 -13.46 -16.54
CA PHE A 41 8.44 -14.62 -17.42
C PHE A 41 8.83 -14.20 -18.83
N VAL A 42 9.60 -15.04 -19.50
CA VAL A 42 9.92 -14.96 -20.94
C VAL A 42 9.61 -16.33 -21.54
N ASP A 43 8.76 -16.38 -22.57
CA ASP A 43 8.31 -17.61 -23.23
C ASP A 43 7.81 -18.68 -22.24
N ASN A 44 7.01 -18.21 -21.27
CA ASN A 44 6.46 -19.00 -20.16
C ASN A 44 7.50 -19.58 -19.18
N VAL A 45 8.77 -19.22 -19.30
CA VAL A 45 9.84 -19.57 -18.35
C VAL A 45 10.05 -18.43 -17.37
N GLN A 46 9.93 -18.73 -16.07
CA GLN A 46 10.21 -17.76 -15.01
C GLN A 46 11.69 -17.39 -15.01
N GLN A 47 11.96 -16.09 -14.87
CA GLN A 47 13.30 -15.54 -14.86
C GLN A 47 13.81 -15.36 -13.43
N GLU A 48 15.08 -15.65 -13.20
CA GLU A 48 15.75 -15.51 -11.90
C GLU A 48 16.00 -14.02 -11.61
N PRO A 49 15.45 -13.46 -10.51
CA PRO A 49 15.72 -12.07 -10.13
C PRO A 49 17.21 -11.83 -9.88
N THR A 50 17.71 -10.63 -10.23
CA THR A 50 19.12 -10.19 -10.11
C THR A 50 20.14 -10.93 -10.98
N ILE A 51 19.80 -12.09 -11.53
CA ILE A 51 20.64 -12.85 -12.46
C ILE A 51 20.17 -12.64 -13.90
N ALA A 52 18.89 -12.85 -14.18
CA ALA A 52 18.31 -12.67 -15.52
C ALA A 52 17.78 -11.26 -15.75
N TYR A 53 17.43 -10.53 -14.68
CA TYR A 53 16.93 -9.16 -14.76
C TYR A 53 17.15 -8.36 -13.48
N THR A 54 17.06 -7.04 -13.60
CA THR A 54 17.03 -6.07 -12.49
C THR A 54 15.84 -5.13 -12.64
N LEU A 55 15.45 -4.46 -11.54
CA LEU A 55 14.35 -3.51 -11.50
C LEU A 55 14.77 -2.19 -10.86
N SER A 56 14.25 -1.08 -11.38
CA SER A 56 14.37 0.24 -10.76
C SER A 56 13.17 1.11 -11.11
N GLY A 57 12.36 1.47 -10.11
CA GLY A 57 11.11 2.20 -10.35
C GLY A 57 10.19 1.39 -11.26
N THR A 58 9.87 1.92 -12.43
CA THR A 58 9.06 1.23 -13.45
C THR A 58 9.89 0.48 -14.49
N THR A 59 11.22 0.52 -14.43
CA THR A 59 12.06 -0.08 -15.47
C THR A 59 12.44 -1.51 -15.09
N LEU A 60 12.08 -2.45 -15.97
CA LEU A 60 12.59 -3.82 -16.01
C LEU A 60 13.76 -3.88 -16.98
N THR A 61 14.90 -4.42 -16.56
CA THR A 61 16.08 -4.57 -17.41
C THR A 61 16.60 -5.99 -17.38
N PHE A 62 16.54 -6.68 -18.51
CA PHE A 62 17.14 -7.99 -18.69
C PHE A 62 18.66 -7.91 -18.90
N THR A 63 19.38 -8.93 -18.47
CA THR A 63 20.83 -9.06 -18.75
C THR A 63 21.12 -9.49 -20.18
N GLU A 64 20.17 -10.17 -20.82
CA GLU A 64 20.19 -10.57 -22.23
C GLU A 64 18.86 -10.15 -22.89
N ALA A 65 18.90 -9.70 -24.14
CA ALA A 65 17.70 -9.26 -24.83
C ALA A 65 16.77 -10.46 -25.07
N PRO A 66 15.48 -10.40 -24.66
CA PRO A 66 14.54 -11.46 -24.97
C PRO A 66 14.37 -11.64 -26.48
N ASP A 67 14.24 -12.89 -26.91
CA ASP A 67 14.04 -13.25 -28.32
C ASP A 67 12.82 -12.55 -28.94
N ASN A 68 12.85 -12.42 -30.26
CA ASN A 68 11.74 -11.85 -31.01
C ASN A 68 10.47 -12.70 -30.85
N GLY A 69 9.44 -12.11 -30.26
CA GLY A 69 8.18 -12.79 -29.97
C GLY A 69 7.05 -11.83 -29.66
N THR A 70 5.81 -12.29 -29.76
CA THR A 70 4.62 -11.47 -29.48
C THR A 70 4.12 -11.74 -28.07
N ASN A 71 4.13 -10.72 -27.20
CA ASN A 71 3.72 -10.84 -25.79
C ASN A 71 4.42 -12.02 -25.06
N ASN A 72 5.65 -12.35 -25.47
CA ASN A 72 6.42 -13.43 -24.88
C ASN A 72 6.98 -13.05 -23.49
N ILE A 73 6.98 -11.77 -23.15
CA ILE A 73 7.37 -11.27 -21.83
C ILE A 73 6.12 -10.90 -21.05
N TYR A 74 6.00 -11.37 -19.81
CA TYR A 74 4.99 -10.86 -18.89
C TYR A 74 5.49 -10.75 -17.46
N VAL A 75 4.99 -9.72 -16.77
CA VAL A 75 5.33 -9.39 -15.38
C VAL A 75 4.07 -9.47 -14.55
N ILE A 76 4.08 -10.30 -13.50
CA ILE A 76 3.01 -10.36 -12.51
C ILE A 76 3.45 -9.53 -11.31
N HIS A 77 2.73 -8.44 -11.03
CA HIS A 77 2.95 -7.64 -9.84
C HIS A 77 2.28 -8.32 -8.65
N ARG A 78 3.07 -8.63 -7.63
CA ARG A 78 2.58 -9.12 -6.36
C ARG A 78 2.12 -7.92 -5.55
N SER A 79 0.96 -8.01 -4.90
CA SER A 79 0.58 -7.00 -3.91
C SER A 79 1.65 -7.02 -2.80
N GLY A 80 2.55 -6.03 -2.81
CA GLY A 80 3.75 -6.00 -2.00
C GLY A 80 3.44 -6.01 -0.50
N ASN A 81 4.27 -6.73 0.25
CA ASN A 81 4.11 -6.91 1.69
C ASN A 81 4.39 -5.66 2.55
N ASN A 82 4.66 -4.47 1.97
CA ASN A 82 5.00 -3.27 2.75
C ASN A 82 4.59 -1.92 2.13
N ASP A 83 3.83 -1.89 1.03
CA ASP A 83 3.32 -0.62 0.51
C ASP A 83 2.17 -0.13 1.39
N ALA A 84 2.07 1.19 1.60
CA ALA A 84 0.99 1.81 2.34
C ALA A 84 -0.37 1.25 1.87
N MET A 85 -1.01 0.45 2.71
CA MET A 85 -2.29 -0.18 2.36
C MET A 85 -3.35 0.93 2.26
N THR A 86 -3.73 1.27 1.03
CA THR A 86 -4.89 2.12 0.79
C THR A 86 -6.13 1.24 0.76
N ILE A 87 -6.98 1.37 1.78
CA ILE A 87 -8.29 0.71 1.80
C ILE A 87 -9.15 1.36 0.71
N LYS A 88 -9.51 0.59 -0.31
CA LYS A 88 -10.36 1.06 -1.40
C LYS A 88 -11.76 1.44 -0.87
N SER A 89 -12.35 2.48 -1.45
CA SER A 89 -13.73 2.90 -1.14
C SER A 89 -14.72 1.74 -1.26
N GLY A 90 -15.66 1.67 -0.31
CA GLY A 90 -16.69 0.62 -0.22
C GLY A 90 -16.29 -0.62 0.60
N ILE A 91 -15.09 -0.64 1.20
CA ILE A 91 -14.62 -1.73 2.06
C ILE A 91 -14.72 -1.30 3.53
N SER A 92 -15.25 -2.18 4.38
CA SER A 92 -15.28 -2.04 5.84
C SER A 92 -14.23 -2.96 6.48
N PRO A 93 -12.97 -2.52 6.61
CA PRO A 93 -11.90 -3.39 7.10
C PRO A 93 -12.03 -3.63 8.61
N THR A 94 -11.62 -4.81 9.07
CA THR A 94 -11.44 -5.12 10.49
C THR A 94 -9.95 -5.24 10.79
N LEU A 95 -9.45 -4.51 11.79
CA LEU A 95 -8.03 -4.49 12.16
C LEU A 95 -7.89 -5.01 13.60
N GLY A 96 -7.05 -6.03 13.80
CA GLY A 96 -6.95 -6.73 15.09
C GLY A 96 -6.21 -5.96 16.20
N SER A 97 -5.24 -5.12 15.85
CA SER A 97 -4.46 -4.28 16.79
C SER A 97 -3.66 -3.20 16.05
N PRO A 98 -4.32 -2.24 15.37
CA PRO A 98 -3.60 -1.22 14.62
C PRO A 98 -2.80 -0.29 15.56
N THR A 99 -1.57 0.06 15.17
CA THR A 99 -0.80 1.15 15.78
C THR A 99 -0.71 2.30 14.78
N VAL A 100 -1.08 3.51 15.20
CA VAL A 100 -0.98 4.74 14.38
C VAL A 100 0.08 5.63 15.03
N THR A 101 1.21 5.84 14.35
CA THR A 101 2.32 6.67 14.86
C THR A 101 2.18 8.15 14.51
N GLY A 102 1.24 8.50 13.63
CA GLY A 102 0.89 9.87 13.25
C GLY A 102 -0.55 10.23 13.60
N THR A 103 -1.13 11.13 12.81
CA THR A 103 -2.51 11.58 13.00
C THR A 103 -3.51 10.56 12.44
N LEU A 104 -4.55 10.27 13.21
CA LEU A 104 -5.75 9.59 12.72
C LEU A 104 -6.80 10.64 12.34
N THR A 105 -7.20 10.69 11.07
CA THR A 105 -8.28 11.57 10.59
C THR A 105 -9.52 10.75 10.25
N VAL A 106 -10.67 11.13 10.81
CA VAL A 106 -11.99 10.57 10.46
C VAL A 106 -12.76 11.65 9.69
N SER A 107 -12.79 11.55 8.36
CA SER A 107 -13.41 12.57 7.49
C SER A 107 -14.94 12.57 7.54
N ALA A 108 -15.55 11.44 7.91
CA ALA A 108 -16.98 11.30 8.15
C ALA A 108 -17.24 10.12 9.11
N GLY A 109 -18.34 10.19 9.88
CA GLY A 109 -18.75 9.15 10.82
C GLY A 109 -18.32 9.41 12.26
N THR A 110 -18.11 8.34 13.03
CA THR A 110 -17.76 8.43 14.47
C THR A 110 -16.53 7.59 14.78
N LEU A 111 -15.71 8.06 15.71
CA LEU A 111 -14.69 7.24 16.37
C LEU A 111 -15.29 6.65 17.65
N THR A 112 -15.45 5.33 17.71
CA THR A 112 -16.00 4.63 18.88
C THR A 112 -14.91 3.85 19.60
N VAL A 113 -14.79 4.06 20.91
CA VAL A 113 -13.94 3.26 21.81
C VAL A 113 -14.85 2.55 22.79
N SER A 114 -15.05 1.24 22.57
CA SER A 114 -15.97 0.41 23.36
C SER A 114 -15.23 -0.82 23.92
N GLY A 115 -15.89 -1.55 24.84
CA GLY A 115 -15.31 -2.71 25.52
C GLY A 115 -14.90 -2.41 26.96
N SER A 116 -14.94 -3.44 27.81
CA SER A 116 -14.57 -3.33 29.22
C SER A 116 -13.08 -2.97 29.35
N GLY A 117 -12.79 -1.83 29.99
CA GLY A 117 -11.42 -1.39 30.26
C GLY A 117 -10.73 -0.57 29.16
N SER A 118 -11.41 -0.31 28.04
CA SER A 118 -10.89 0.60 26.99
C SER A 118 -10.71 2.03 27.54
N LYS A 119 -9.59 2.69 27.20
CA LYS A 119 -9.25 4.05 27.67
C LYS A 119 -8.88 4.95 26.49
N VAL A 120 -9.21 6.23 26.61
CA VAL A 120 -8.65 7.30 25.76
C VAL A 120 -7.65 8.08 26.61
N ASN A 121 -6.37 8.07 26.23
CA ASN A 121 -5.31 8.76 26.95
C ASN A 121 -4.92 10.06 26.22
N PHE A 122 -4.94 11.17 26.94
CA PHE A 122 -4.61 12.50 26.42
C PHE A 122 -3.34 13.03 27.10
N SER A 123 -2.19 12.41 26.81
CA SER A 123 -0.93 12.69 27.53
C SER A 123 -0.23 13.99 27.14
N ASN A 124 -0.64 14.63 26.04
CA ASN A 124 0.04 15.80 25.48
C ASN A 124 -0.92 16.96 25.15
N LEU A 125 -1.98 17.14 25.94
CA LEU A 125 -2.86 18.30 25.82
C LEU A 125 -2.13 19.60 26.23
N PRO A 126 -2.42 20.74 25.59
CA PRO A 126 -2.01 22.05 26.07
C PRO A 126 -2.44 22.28 27.53
N THR A 127 -1.61 22.94 28.32
CA THR A 127 -1.90 23.25 29.74
C THR A 127 -2.56 24.62 29.96
N SER A 128 -2.84 25.33 28.87
CA SER A 128 -3.57 26.60 28.79
C SER A 128 -4.54 26.54 27.63
N ASP A 129 -5.53 27.43 27.61
CA ASP A 129 -6.50 27.52 26.51
C ASP A 129 -5.79 27.85 25.18
N PRO A 130 -5.87 26.99 24.14
CA PRO A 130 -5.39 27.30 22.81
C PRO A 130 -6.16 28.46 22.16
N GLU A 131 -5.54 29.15 21.21
CA GLU A 131 -6.21 30.18 20.39
C GLU A 131 -7.18 29.59 19.35
N VAL A 132 -7.18 28.27 19.17
CA VAL A 132 -8.01 27.57 18.18
C VAL A 132 -9.19 26.90 18.87
N ALA A 133 -10.38 27.43 18.62
CA ALA A 133 -11.64 26.89 19.14
C ALA A 133 -11.83 25.40 18.80
N GLY A 134 -12.46 24.66 19.71
CA GLY A 134 -12.78 23.24 19.54
C GLY A 134 -11.65 22.28 19.89
N GLN A 135 -10.44 22.78 20.17
CA GLN A 135 -9.34 21.94 20.65
C GLN A 135 -9.53 21.55 22.12
N LEU A 136 -9.11 20.34 22.48
CA LEU A 136 -9.05 19.93 23.88
C LEU A 136 -7.80 20.47 24.54
N TRP A 137 -7.91 20.87 25.82
CA TRP A 137 -6.78 21.29 26.65
C TRP A 137 -6.99 20.87 28.10
N ASN A 138 -5.91 20.82 28.89
CA ASN A 138 -5.93 20.46 30.30
C ASN A 138 -5.81 21.69 31.19
N SER A 139 -6.90 22.03 31.88
CA SER A 139 -6.94 23.07 32.91
C SER A 139 -6.58 22.47 34.26
N SER A 140 -5.31 22.09 34.43
CA SER A 140 -4.69 21.43 35.60
C SER A 140 -5.33 20.11 36.06
N THR A 141 -6.64 20.09 36.29
CA THR A 141 -7.42 18.97 36.82
C THR A 141 -8.58 18.56 35.91
N THR A 142 -8.86 19.32 34.86
CA THR A 142 -10.00 19.08 33.96
C THR A 142 -9.61 19.19 32.51
N VAL A 143 -10.14 18.30 31.68
CA VAL A 143 -10.09 18.46 30.23
C VAL A 143 -11.21 19.43 29.82
N LYS A 144 -10.87 20.44 29.04
CA LYS A 144 -11.77 21.47 28.52
C LYS A 144 -11.70 21.53 27.00
N VAL A 145 -12.72 22.15 26.41
CA VAL A 145 -12.74 22.52 24.98
C VAL A 145 -12.45 24.01 24.89
N SER A 146 -11.52 24.40 24.03
CA SER A 146 -11.18 25.78 23.75
C SER A 146 -12.32 26.54 23.08
N ALA A 147 -12.49 27.81 23.44
CA ALA A 147 -13.39 28.74 22.76
C ALA A 147 -12.71 29.57 21.66
N GLY A 148 -11.38 29.52 21.56
CA GLY A 148 -10.56 30.45 20.79
C GLY A 148 -10.09 31.64 21.62
#